data_AF-A0A6A5HDE5-F1
#
_entry.id   AF-A0A6A5HDE5-F1
#
_cell.length_a   1.000
_cell.length_b   1.000
_cell.length_c   1.000
_cell.angle_alpha   90.00
_cell.angle_beta   90.00
_cell.angle_gamma   90.00
#
_symmetry.space_group_name_H-M   'P 1'
#
loop_
_entity.id
_entity.type
_entity.pdbx_description
1 polymer ?
#
loop_
_entity_poly.entity_id
_entity_poly.type
_entity_poly.pdbx_seq_one_letter_code
_entity_poly.pdbx_strand_id
1 'polypeptide(L)'
;MDHNDWLPIYLNLENHKVHVMDHQVVGLMPVDDIMVFIRHWTSCGKELGASFSYRLNVYNKRERLDFHEEILKRIKKQFKNSISEHRYAKIPTVHETTLKVSLELSDRENFPWDIVLQILPLEQ
;
A
#
# COMPACT_ATOMS: atom_id res chain seq x y z
N MET A 1 -14.10 -14.16 -11.71
CA MET A 1 -13.99 -13.57 -10.37
C MET A 1 -14.00 -12.08 -10.62
N ASP A 2 -15.05 -11.40 -10.19
CA ASP A 2 -15.21 -9.99 -10.51
C ASP A 2 -14.09 -9.18 -9.82
N HIS A 3 -13.73 -8.05 -10.41
CA HIS A 3 -12.57 -7.24 -10.00
C HIS A 3 -12.64 -6.76 -8.53
N ASN A 4 -13.76 -6.96 -7.83
CA ASN A 4 -14.05 -6.43 -6.49
C ASN A 4 -14.29 -7.50 -5.39
N ASP A 5 -14.32 -8.80 -5.72
CA ASP A 5 -14.68 -9.84 -4.73
C ASP A 5 -13.65 -9.95 -3.58
N TRP A 6 -12.40 -9.57 -3.85
CA TRP A 6 -11.30 -9.65 -2.88
C TRP A 6 -11.22 -8.44 -1.94
N LEU A 7 -11.79 -7.28 -2.32
CA LEU A 7 -11.63 -6.04 -1.56
C LEU A 7 -12.24 -6.14 -0.15
N PRO A 8 -13.47 -6.66 0.04
CA PRO A 8 -14.02 -6.87 1.38
C PRO A 8 -13.18 -7.83 2.24
N ILE A 9 -12.57 -8.85 1.63
CA ILE A 9 -11.73 -9.83 2.35
C ILE A 9 -10.49 -9.11 2.89
N TYR A 10 -9.79 -8.36 2.04
CA TYR A 10 -8.54 -7.73 2.43
C TYR A 10 -8.72 -6.56 3.41
N LEU A 11 -9.84 -5.84 3.35
CA LEU A 11 -10.16 -4.79 4.34
C LEU A 11 -10.37 -5.39 5.74
N ASN A 12 -10.99 -6.57 5.80
CA ASN A 12 -11.30 -7.27 7.06
C ASN A 12 -10.17 -8.18 7.58
N LEU A 13 -8.95 -8.09 7.02
CA LEU A 13 -7.83 -8.87 7.53
C LEU A 13 -7.41 -8.41 8.93
N GLU A 14 -7.63 -9.26 9.92
CA GLU A 14 -7.15 -9.07 11.31
C GLU A 14 -5.67 -9.43 11.47
N ASN A 15 -5.07 -10.09 10.46
CA ASN A 15 -3.66 -10.48 10.47
C ASN A 15 -2.74 -9.25 10.56
N HIS A 16 -1.79 -9.31 11.49
CA HIS A 16 -0.79 -8.26 11.67
C HIS A 16 0.19 -8.16 10.50
N LYS A 17 0.48 -9.25 9.78
CA LYS A 17 1.38 -9.19 8.62
C LYS A 17 0.78 -9.99 7.48
N VAL A 18 0.52 -9.31 6.37
CA VAL A 18 -0.10 -9.90 5.19
C VAL A 18 0.79 -9.65 4.00
N HIS A 19 1.11 -10.72 3.27
CA HIS A 19 1.76 -10.65 1.98
C HIS A 19 0.90 -11.35 0.95
N VAL A 20 0.34 -10.58 0.03
CA VAL A 20 -0.50 -11.11 -1.05
C VAL A 20 0.40 -11.47 -2.23
N MET A 21 0.50 -12.76 -2.50
CA MET A 21 1.14 -13.31 -3.69
C MET A 21 0.06 -13.68 -4.70
N ASP A 22 -0.32 -12.74 -5.56
CA ASP A 22 -1.19 -13.08 -6.66
C ASP A 22 -0.36 -13.64 -7.82
N HIS A 23 -0.30 -14.97 -7.90
CA HIS A 23 0.41 -15.68 -8.97
C HIS A 23 -0.43 -15.80 -10.26
N GLN A 24 -1.72 -15.42 -10.24
CA GLN A 24 -2.64 -15.69 -11.34
C GLN A 24 -3.29 -14.44 -11.94
N VAL A 25 -3.29 -13.30 -11.24
CA VAL A 25 -3.74 -12.03 -11.81
C VAL A 25 -2.61 -11.37 -12.60
N VAL A 26 -2.74 -11.40 -13.92
CA VAL A 26 -1.96 -10.56 -14.82
C VAL A 26 -2.50 -9.14 -14.67
N GLY A 27 -1.87 -8.34 -13.80
CA GLY A 27 -2.25 -6.95 -13.65
C GLY A 27 -1.80 -6.29 -12.35
N LEU A 28 -1.88 -4.97 -12.35
CA LEU A 28 -1.76 -4.14 -11.17
C LEU A 28 -3.12 -4.04 -10.48
N MET A 29 -3.13 -4.10 -9.15
CA MET A 29 -4.28 -3.59 -8.40
C MET A 29 -4.51 -2.13 -8.83
N PRO A 30 -5.73 -1.72 -9.23
CA PRO A 30 -6.02 -0.35 -9.58
C PRO A 30 -5.59 0.62 -8.48
N VAL A 31 -5.07 1.79 -8.86
CA VAL A 31 -4.68 2.83 -7.89
C VAL A 31 -5.87 3.22 -7.01
N ASP A 32 -7.10 3.21 -7.55
CA ASP A 32 -8.30 3.51 -6.78
C ASP A 32 -8.53 2.54 -5.62
N ASP A 33 -8.30 1.24 -5.83
CA ASP A 33 -8.44 0.23 -4.79
C ASP A 33 -7.36 0.37 -3.73
N ILE A 34 -6.11 0.65 -4.13
CA ILE A 34 -5.01 0.97 -3.20
C ILE A 34 -5.39 2.18 -2.34
N MET A 35 -5.99 3.21 -2.95
CA MET A 35 -6.45 4.38 -2.19
C MET A 35 -7.61 4.04 -1.24
N VAL A 36 -8.47 3.06 -1.56
CA VAL A 36 -9.48 2.53 -0.62
C VAL A 36 -8.80 1.89 0.58
N PHE A 37 -7.78 1.05 0.38
CA PHE A 37 -7.00 0.47 1.47
C PHE A 37 -6.37 1.51 2.38
N ILE A 38 -5.69 2.49 1.78
CA ILE A 38 -5.00 3.54 2.52
C ILE A 38 -6.01 4.28 3.42
N ARG A 39 -7.16 4.71 2.87
CA ARG A 39 -8.20 5.37 3.66
C ARG A 39 -8.72 4.48 4.79
N HIS A 40 -8.99 3.22 4.50
CA HIS A 40 -9.46 2.29 5.52
C HIS A 40 -8.43 2.12 6.65
N TRP A 41 -7.17 1.87 6.32
CA TRP A 41 -6.10 1.65 7.30
C TRP A 41 -5.79 2.90 8.14
N THR A 42 -5.93 4.10 7.57
CA THR A 42 -5.80 5.35 8.34
C THR A 42 -6.91 5.56 9.37
N SER A 43 -8.04 4.85 9.26
CA SER A 43 -9.22 5.03 10.12
C SER A 43 -9.54 3.84 11.03
N CYS A 44 -9.21 2.61 10.65
CA CYS A 44 -9.68 1.40 11.35
C CYS A 44 -8.87 0.99 12.60
N GLY A 45 -7.77 1.69 12.93
CA GLY A 45 -7.00 1.42 14.15
C GLY A 45 -6.21 0.12 14.11
N LYS A 46 -5.52 -0.15 13.00
CA LYS A 46 -4.57 -1.28 12.93
C LYS A 46 -3.47 -1.13 13.99
N GLU A 47 -3.04 -2.27 14.54
CA GLU A 47 -1.98 -2.31 15.56
C GLU A 47 -0.61 -1.86 15.04
N LEU A 48 0.25 -1.41 15.94
CA LEU A 48 1.64 -1.08 15.63
C LEU A 48 2.39 -2.27 15.04
N GLY A 49 3.14 -2.01 13.97
CA GLY A 49 3.86 -3.05 13.24
C GLY A 49 2.99 -3.85 12.27
N ALA A 50 1.68 -3.58 12.20
CA ALA A 50 0.82 -4.20 11.21
C ALA A 50 1.29 -3.82 9.79
N SER A 51 1.37 -4.79 8.88
CA SER A 51 1.77 -4.55 7.50
C SER A 51 0.96 -5.35 6.50
N PHE A 52 0.76 -4.73 5.35
CA PHE A 52 0.22 -5.34 4.15
C PHE A 52 1.19 -5.09 3.01
N SER A 53 1.51 -6.14 2.25
CA SER A 53 2.37 -6.04 1.09
C SER A 53 1.72 -6.72 -0.10
N TYR A 54 1.76 -6.05 -1.24
CA TYR A 54 1.20 -6.53 -2.51
C TYR A 54 2.28 -6.49 -3.59
N ARG A 55 2.48 -7.63 -4.24
CA ARG A 55 3.48 -7.77 -5.30
C ARG A 55 3.05 -7.07 -6.57
N LEU A 56 3.91 -6.19 -7.09
CA LEU A 56 3.69 -5.57 -8.39
C LEU A 56 4.20 -6.47 -9.51
N ASN A 57 3.29 -7.17 -10.17
CA ASN A 57 3.60 -8.02 -11.31
C ASN A 57 3.69 -7.20 -12.63
N VAL A 58 4.58 -6.21 -12.66
CA VAL A 58 4.79 -5.34 -13.84
C VAL A 58 6.19 -5.57 -14.38
N TYR A 59 6.28 -5.90 -15.67
CA TYR A 59 7.54 -6.21 -16.32
C TYR A 59 8.38 -4.96 -16.65
N ASN A 60 7.75 -3.84 -16.98
CA ASN A 60 8.42 -2.59 -17.38
C ASN A 60 8.72 -1.66 -16.18
N LYS A 61 9.98 -1.19 -16.06
CA LYS A 61 10.41 -0.24 -15.02
C LYS A 61 9.69 1.10 -15.06
N ARG A 62 9.36 1.61 -16.25
CA ARG A 62 8.71 2.91 -16.42
C ARG A 62 7.28 2.91 -15.89
N GLU A 63 6.48 1.94 -16.31
CA GLU A 63 5.10 1.74 -15.83
C GLU A 63 5.04 1.60 -14.31
N ARG A 64 6.05 0.96 -13.69
CA ARG A 64 6.15 0.87 -12.23
C ARG A 64 6.38 2.22 -11.55
N LEU A 65 7.28 3.04 -12.11
CA LEU A 65 7.55 4.38 -11.57
C LEU A 65 6.33 5.27 -11.73
N ASP A 66 5.69 5.25 -12.90
CA ASP A 66 4.49 6.03 -13.20
C ASP A 66 3.34 5.64 -12.23
N PHE A 67 3.16 4.34 -11.98
CA PHE A 67 2.15 3.83 -11.04
C PHE A 67 2.40 4.28 -9.58
N HIS A 68 3.65 4.17 -9.12
CA HIS A 68 4.02 4.59 -7.77
C HIS A 68 3.90 6.12 -7.60
N GLU A 69 4.35 6.89 -8.59
CA GLU A 69 4.19 8.35 -8.60
C GLU A 69 2.72 8.75 -8.56
N GLU A 70 1.84 8.01 -9.25
CA GLU A 70 0.41 8.25 -9.21
C GLU A 70 -0.17 8.03 -7.80
N ILE A 71 0.22 6.95 -7.11
CA ILE A 71 -0.19 6.68 -5.72
C ILE A 71 0.26 7.83 -4.82
N LEU A 72 1.55 8.20 -4.85
CA LEU A 72 2.08 9.28 -4.01
C LEU A 72 1.38 10.62 -4.28
N LYS A 73 1.13 10.93 -5.56
CA LYS A 73 0.38 12.14 -5.95
C LYS A 73 -1.04 12.14 -5.39
N ARG A 74 -1.74 11.00 -5.42
CA ARG A 74 -3.09 10.87 -4.85
C ARG A 74 -3.09 10.96 -3.34
N ILE A 75 -2.10 10.36 -2.67
CA ILE A 75 -1.91 10.48 -1.22
C ILE A 75 -1.74 11.96 -0.85
N LYS A 76 -0.81 12.66 -1.48
CA LYS A 76 -0.55 14.09 -1.21
C LYS A 76 -1.79 14.97 -1.42
N LYS A 77 -2.65 14.62 -2.40
CA LYS A 77 -3.90 15.34 -2.67
C LYS A 77 -4.97 15.07 -1.60
N GLN A 78 -5.10 13.84 -1.11
CA GLN A 78 -6.16 13.45 -0.16
C GLN A 78 -5.77 13.69 1.31
N PHE A 79 -4.49 13.55 1.64
CA PHE A 79 -3.97 13.64 3.00
C PHE A 79 -3.00 14.82 3.10
N LYS A 80 -3.53 16.01 3.41
CA LYS A 80 -2.75 17.27 3.44
C LYS A 80 -1.59 17.25 4.44
N ASN A 81 -1.71 16.46 5.51
CA ASN A 81 -0.69 16.31 6.55
C ASN A 81 0.26 15.14 6.26
N SER A 82 0.17 14.53 5.07
CA SER A 82 1.11 13.48 4.69
C SER A 82 2.47 14.07 4.33
N ILE A 83 3.53 13.36 4.72
CA ILE A 83 4.90 13.63 4.29
C ILE A 83 5.18 12.68 3.14
N SER A 84 5.60 13.17 1.98
CA SER A 84 5.91 12.34 0.81
C SER A 84 7.32 12.61 0.33
N GLU A 85 8.08 11.53 0.14
CA GLU A 85 9.40 11.53 -0.48
C GLU A 85 9.38 10.72 -1.78
N HIS A 86 10.54 10.49 -2.39
CA HIS A 86 10.66 9.83 -3.68
C HIS A 86 10.09 8.39 -3.70
N ARG A 87 10.15 7.65 -2.59
CA ARG A 87 9.75 6.23 -2.54
C ARG A 87 8.69 5.89 -1.50
N TYR A 88 8.24 6.86 -0.73
CA TYR A 88 7.25 6.60 0.30
C TYR A 88 6.42 7.83 0.63
N ALA A 89 5.26 7.60 1.22
CA ALA A 89 4.49 8.59 1.95
C ALA A 89 4.21 8.10 3.37
N LYS A 90 4.19 9.02 4.32
CA LYS A 90 3.79 8.82 5.71
C LYS A 90 2.52 9.60 5.95
N ILE A 91 1.49 8.91 6.44
CA ILE A 91 0.16 9.46 6.66
C ILE A 91 -0.18 9.29 8.14
N PRO A 92 -0.37 10.39 8.89
CA PRO A 92 -0.87 10.30 10.26
C PRO A 92 -2.25 9.62 10.26
N THR A 93 -2.43 8.63 11.14
CA THR A 93 -3.71 7.96 11.35
C THR A 93 -4.52 8.68 12.44
N VAL A 94 -5.81 8.34 12.56
CA VAL A 94 -6.65 8.87 13.65
C VAL A 94 -6.32 8.26 15.03
N HIS A 95 -5.46 7.24 15.08
CA HIS A 95 -5.10 6.48 16.27
C HIS A 95 -3.68 6.79 16.76
N GLU A 96 -3.18 8.00 16.49
CA GLU A 96 -1.86 8.46 16.91
C GLU A 96 -0.71 7.54 16.45
N THR A 97 -0.86 6.98 15.25
CA THR A 97 0.18 6.20 14.56
C THR A 97 0.43 6.77 13.16
N THR A 98 1.43 6.25 12.47
CA THR A 98 1.71 6.61 11.08
C THR A 98 1.49 5.41 10.17
N LEU A 99 0.69 5.57 9.12
CA LEU A 99 0.69 4.64 7.99
C LEU A 99 1.77 5.05 7.00
N LYS A 100 2.83 4.24 6.88
CA LYS A 100 3.82 4.35 5.81
C LYS A 100 3.34 3.56 4.60
N VAL A 101 3.30 4.21 3.44
CA VAL A 101 3.06 3.60 2.13
C VAL A 101 4.36 3.71 1.35
N SER A 102 4.98 2.60 1.00
CA SER A 102 6.29 2.56 0.33
C SER A 102 6.34 1.58 -0.84
N LEU A 103 7.27 1.85 -1.76
CA LEU A 103 7.71 0.88 -2.76
C LEU A 103 9.02 0.26 -2.28
N GLU A 104 9.00 -1.03 -1.94
CA GLU A 104 10.12 -1.74 -1.31
C GLU A 104 10.63 -2.87 -2.20
N LEU A 105 11.94 -3.15 -2.12
CA LEU A 105 12.53 -4.25 -2.86
C LEU A 105 12.01 -5.58 -2.31
N SER A 106 11.48 -6.44 -3.18
CA SER A 106 11.14 -7.82 -2.85
C SER A 106 12.41 -8.67 -2.88
N ASP A 107 12.56 -9.56 -1.91
CA ASP A 107 13.71 -10.48 -1.76
C ASP A 107 13.80 -11.54 -2.89
N ARG A 108 12.95 -11.47 -3.93
CA ARG A 108 12.85 -12.47 -5.01
C ARG A 108 13.33 -11.92 -6.36
N GLU A 109 14.22 -12.68 -7.00
CA GLU A 109 15.04 -12.31 -8.16
C GLU A 109 14.26 -11.83 -9.43
N ASN A 110 13.00 -12.25 -9.61
CA ASN A 110 12.25 -12.02 -10.86
C ASN A 110 11.22 -10.88 -10.80
N PHE A 111 10.79 -10.45 -9.61
CA PHE A 111 9.79 -9.38 -9.42
C PHE A 111 10.19 -8.55 -8.20
N PRO A 112 10.96 -7.47 -8.41
CA PRO A 112 11.75 -6.91 -7.33
C PRO A 112 11.01 -5.86 -6.52
N TRP A 113 9.71 -5.61 -6.68
CA TRP A 113 9.05 -4.53 -5.93
C TRP A 113 7.65 -4.89 -5.41
N ASP A 114 7.44 -4.59 -4.13
CA ASP A 114 6.16 -4.67 -3.46
C ASP A 114 5.70 -3.27 -3.05
N ILE A 115 4.39 -3.02 -3.13
CA ILE A 115 3.79 -1.92 -2.37
C ILE A 115 3.58 -2.41 -0.95
N VAL A 116 4.09 -1.65 0.00
CA VAL A 116 4.02 -1.96 1.42
C VAL A 116 3.26 -0.86 2.14
N LEU A 117 2.21 -1.24 2.84
CA LEU A 117 1.49 -0.44 3.82
C LEU A 117 1.94 -0.93 5.20
N GLN A 118 2.44 -0.06 6.06
CA GLN A 118 2.93 -0.42 7.38
C GLN A 118 2.53 0.61 8.43
N ILE A 119 2.01 0.14 9.56
CA ILE A 119 1.74 0.97 10.73
C ILE A 119 3.01 1.10 11.56
N LEU A 120 3.43 2.34 11.78
CA LEU A 120 4.59 2.75 12.55
C LEU A 120 4.15 3.64 13.72
N PRO A 121 5.00 3.83 14.74
CA PRO A 121 4.80 4.88 15.73
C PRO A 121 4.62 6.25 15.06
N LEU A 122 3.88 7.16 15.70
CA LEU A 122 3.84 8.55 15.25
C LEU A 122 5.26 9.13 15.35
N GLU A 123 5.79 9.62 14.23
CA GLU A 123 7.06 10.34 14.25
C GLU A 123 6.81 11.72 14.91
N GLN A 124 7.54 11.99 15.99
CA GLN A 124 7.54 13.28 16.72
C GLN A 124 8.39 14.32 16.01
#